data_AF-A0A941W488-F1
#
_entry.id   AF-A0A941W488-F1
#
_cell.length_a   1.000
_cell.length_b   1.000
_cell.length_c   1.000
_cell.angle_alpha   90.00
_cell.angle_beta   90.00
_cell.angle_gamma   90.00
#
_symmetry.space_group_name_H-M   'P 1'
#
loop_
_entity.id
_entity.type
_entity.pdbx_description
1 polymer ?
#
loop_
_entity_poly.entity_id
_entity_poly.type
_entity_poly.pdbx_seq_one_letter_code
_entity_poly.pdbx_strand_id
1 'polypeptide(L)'
;MSQAVIDEDKDRSIRLFTYLKELVRLRSKIIRDISAYDETLWLHQISHEKGWYSGHWEGEEERTDDTWVEIKKPKVPKCPTPPLICEGWYSKGELFSTEDTPSIQKIRHVTVKAETGEIETETQEIEEHPEIEQAWNGYLEKEWLPWRQDYEKVRPLQDLYSKLFRMYQLSNKLGESYETVLGLGFLVWKNLQGQEIRRHIIGAQARIEFDSNTGGISIKPGTDGARMIFENDMLDPSELPPHEELQAIETSLKENSEDPWDSSIVHAVIRSWIHALNADSVFSSSDKLPDLISSDPNCNFAPAIILRKRTQRGWITAFDNIISGLKSSANVPDNTKKLINLSSDVTTSRVPGEPSEPITTKQTTYSVDNDESHVYFPLPTNDEQLEIIQRLSKSNGVRVQGPPGTGKSQAIVNMICHFLATGQKILVTAYAPRALKVLQERMPDALVGLCVSVLGHDVESVNNLQRSVNEITEKFNDWDASANTKSINEAKRELDKYKEELSKTRKRLRS
;
A
#
# COMPACT_ATOMS: atom_id res chain seq x y z
N MET A 1 4.92 -32.24 -30.09
CA MET A 1 5.80 -31.10 -30.43
C MET A 1 7.23 -31.62 -30.44
N SER A 2 8.07 -31.21 -31.40
CA SER A 2 9.48 -31.59 -31.39
C SER A 2 10.21 -30.90 -30.21
N GLN A 3 11.20 -31.59 -29.63
CA GLN A 3 11.98 -31.07 -28.48
C GLN A 3 12.58 -29.67 -28.77
N ALA A 4 12.98 -29.43 -30.02
CA ALA A 4 13.52 -28.15 -30.48
C ALA A 4 12.55 -26.96 -30.34
N VAL A 5 11.24 -27.18 -30.55
CA VAL A 5 10.22 -26.12 -30.41
C VAL A 5 9.98 -25.79 -28.94
N ILE A 6 10.04 -26.79 -28.07
CA ILE A 6 9.91 -26.60 -26.61
C ILE A 6 11.09 -25.79 -26.07
N ASP A 7 12.31 -26.10 -26.54
CA ASP A 7 13.52 -25.37 -26.15
C ASP A 7 13.53 -23.93 -26.69
N GLU A 8 13.01 -23.68 -27.89
CA GLU A 8 12.88 -22.34 -28.45
C GLU A 8 11.85 -21.48 -27.70
N ASP A 9 10.66 -22.02 -27.41
CA ASP A 9 9.64 -21.31 -26.63
C ASP A 9 10.14 -20.96 -25.23
N LYS A 10 10.90 -21.88 -24.61
CA LYS A 10 11.51 -21.68 -23.29
C LYS A 10 12.54 -20.57 -23.31
N ASP A 11 13.44 -20.56 -24.29
CA ASP A 11 14.45 -19.53 -24.43
C ASP A 11 13.83 -18.14 -24.74
N ARG A 12 12.85 -18.07 -25.64
CA ARG A 12 12.09 -16.83 -25.91
C ARG A 12 11.38 -16.30 -24.67
N SER A 13 10.77 -17.18 -23.88
CA SER A 13 10.09 -16.82 -22.63
C SER A 13 11.07 -16.25 -21.60
N ILE A 14 12.22 -16.90 -21.41
CA ILE A 14 13.27 -16.41 -20.51
C ILE A 14 13.77 -15.03 -20.95
N ARG A 15 14.01 -14.84 -22.25
CA ARG A 15 14.41 -13.53 -22.80
C ARG A 15 13.37 -12.45 -22.57
N LEU A 16 12.07 -12.74 -22.76
CA LEU A 16 10.99 -11.78 -22.50
C LEU A 16 10.98 -11.30 -21.05
N PHE A 17 11.00 -12.22 -20.08
CA PHE A 17 10.98 -11.83 -18.67
C PHE A 17 12.28 -11.18 -18.20
N THR A 18 13.42 -11.56 -18.80
CA THR A 18 14.70 -10.89 -18.58
C THR A 18 14.65 -9.44 -19.08
N TYR A 19 14.11 -9.21 -20.27
CA TYR A 19 13.89 -7.86 -20.81
C TYR A 19 12.97 -7.03 -19.91
N LEU A 20 11.85 -7.58 -19.45
CA LEU A 20 10.93 -6.87 -18.54
C LEU A 20 11.59 -6.51 -17.21
N LYS A 21 12.39 -7.42 -16.65
CA LYS A 21 13.18 -7.17 -15.44
C LYS A 21 14.16 -6.01 -15.64
N GLU A 22 14.93 -6.02 -16.72
CA GLU A 22 15.89 -4.95 -17.01
C GLU A 22 15.21 -3.62 -17.34
N LEU A 23 14.05 -3.64 -18.01
CA LEU A 23 13.24 -2.44 -18.25
C LEU A 23 12.76 -1.80 -16.94
N VAL A 24 12.33 -2.61 -15.98
CA VAL A 24 11.93 -2.12 -14.65
C VAL A 24 13.13 -1.54 -13.90
N ARG A 25 14.30 -2.19 -13.94
CA ARG A 25 15.55 -1.67 -13.35
C ARG A 25 15.92 -0.31 -13.94
N LEU A 26 15.91 -0.18 -15.26
CA LEU A 26 16.24 1.08 -15.96
C LEU A 26 15.29 2.23 -15.63
N ARG A 27 14.01 1.95 -15.38
CA ARG A 27 13.02 2.97 -15.03
C ARG A 27 12.98 3.31 -13.54
N SER A 28 13.64 2.51 -12.71
CA SER A 28 13.63 2.69 -11.26
C SER A 28 14.55 3.86 -10.88
N LYS A 29 14.00 4.83 -10.15
CA LYS A 29 14.80 5.92 -9.57
C LYS A 29 15.55 5.37 -8.37
N ILE A 30 16.88 5.43 -8.42
CA ILE A 30 17.74 5.08 -7.29
C ILE A 30 17.66 6.18 -6.24
N ILE A 31 17.34 5.81 -4.99
CA ILE A 31 17.30 6.71 -3.84
C ILE A 31 18.51 6.40 -2.96
N ARG A 32 19.42 7.36 -2.82
CA ARG A 32 20.64 7.20 -2.00
C ARG A 32 20.55 7.86 -0.62
N ASP A 33 19.62 8.81 -0.46
CA ASP A 33 19.44 9.58 0.77
C ASP A 33 18.01 9.42 1.30
N ILE A 34 17.90 9.09 2.58
CA ILE A 34 16.64 8.90 3.31
C ILE A 34 15.75 10.15 3.32
N SER A 35 16.31 11.35 3.17
CA SER A 35 15.57 12.61 3.07
C SER A 35 14.68 12.70 1.82
N ALA A 36 14.91 11.84 0.83
CA ALA A 36 14.06 11.74 -0.35
C ALA A 36 12.77 10.94 -0.11
N TYR A 37 12.63 10.27 1.03
CA TYR A 37 11.39 9.59 1.42
C TYR A 37 10.37 10.56 2.01
N ASP A 38 9.10 10.16 1.95
CA ASP A 38 7.98 11.04 2.30
C ASP A 38 7.90 11.33 3.80
N GLU A 39 8.06 10.31 4.66
CA GLU A 39 8.12 10.49 6.11
C GLU A 39 9.10 9.50 6.76
N THR A 40 9.88 9.97 7.74
CA THR A 40 10.85 9.16 8.49
C THR A 40 10.74 9.49 9.97
N LEU A 41 10.53 8.49 10.82
CA LEU A 41 10.49 8.59 12.28
C LEU A 41 11.69 7.82 12.86
N TRP A 42 12.63 8.53 13.47
CA TRP A 42 13.78 7.89 14.11
C TRP A 42 13.41 7.36 15.48
N LEU A 43 13.76 6.11 15.78
CA LEU A 43 13.35 5.48 17.03
C LEU A 43 14.04 6.10 18.26
N HIS A 44 15.28 6.58 18.11
CA HIS A 44 15.99 7.30 19.17
C HIS A 44 15.33 8.63 19.58
N GLN A 45 14.32 9.12 18.83
CA GLN A 45 13.53 10.30 19.18
C GLN A 45 12.34 9.96 20.09
N ILE A 46 12.01 8.67 20.26
CA ILE A 46 10.94 8.20 21.12
C ILE A 46 11.44 8.28 22.57
N SER A 47 10.82 9.15 23.36
CA SER A 47 11.15 9.31 24.79
C SER A 47 10.58 8.17 25.65
N HIS A 48 11.24 7.88 26.76
CA HIS A 48 10.77 6.92 27.77
C HIS A 48 9.60 7.52 28.58
N GLU A 49 8.39 7.38 28.05
CA GLU A 49 7.15 7.84 28.65
C GLU A 49 6.27 6.68 29.11
N LYS A 50 5.45 6.91 30.14
CA LYS A 50 4.57 5.85 30.65
C LYS A 50 3.57 5.40 29.58
N GLY A 51 3.61 4.11 29.24
CA GLY A 51 2.76 3.51 28.22
C GLY A 51 3.17 3.85 26.80
N TRP A 52 4.40 4.33 26.62
CA TRP A 52 5.10 4.31 25.34
C TRP A 52 6.10 3.16 25.37
N TYR A 53 6.32 2.55 24.22
CA TYR A 53 7.21 1.41 24.07
C TYR A 53 7.94 1.51 22.73
N SER A 54 9.19 1.08 22.71
CA SER A 54 9.93 0.88 21.47
C SER A 54 10.89 -0.30 21.61
N GLY A 55 10.88 -1.22 20.64
CA GLY A 55 11.65 -2.45 20.66
C GLY A 55 13.17 -2.28 20.62
N HIS A 56 13.67 -1.08 20.32
CA HIS A 56 15.10 -0.77 20.39
C HIS A 56 15.61 -0.49 21.81
N TRP A 57 14.72 -0.30 22.79
CA TRP A 57 15.13 -0.07 24.17
C TRP A 57 15.74 -1.35 24.77
N GLU A 58 16.92 -1.25 25.38
CA GLU A 58 17.57 -2.37 26.06
C GLU A 58 16.82 -2.70 27.37
N GLY A 59 16.10 -3.83 27.42
CA GLY A 59 15.42 -4.34 28.62
C GLY A 59 14.14 -5.14 28.34
N GLU A 60 13.81 -6.14 29.18
CA GLU A 60 12.69 -7.09 29.02
C GLU A 60 11.30 -6.53 29.39
N GLU A 61 11.16 -5.25 29.72
CA GLU A 61 9.87 -4.73 30.20
C GLU A 61 8.88 -4.50 29.04
N GLU A 62 7.82 -5.33 29.05
CA GLU A 62 6.60 -5.23 28.24
C GLU A 62 6.74 -5.50 26.72
N ARG A 63 7.63 -6.41 26.33
CA ARG A 63 7.60 -6.92 24.96
C ARG A 63 6.38 -7.81 24.74
N THR A 64 5.39 -7.31 24.01
CA THR A 64 4.40 -8.19 23.36
C THR A 64 5.00 -8.69 22.05
N ASP A 65 4.85 -9.99 21.75
CA ASP A 65 5.57 -10.63 20.63
C ASP A 65 5.36 -9.93 19.26
N ASP A 66 4.24 -9.21 19.08
CA ASP A 66 3.87 -8.59 17.80
C ASP A 66 3.96 -7.06 17.74
N THR A 67 4.48 -6.37 18.77
CA THR A 67 4.53 -4.90 18.79
C THR A 67 5.96 -4.38 18.80
N TRP A 68 6.33 -3.57 17.81
CA TRP A 68 7.65 -2.93 17.70
C TRP A 68 7.68 -1.55 18.33
N VAL A 69 6.60 -0.78 18.22
CA VAL A 69 6.47 0.54 18.82
C VAL A 69 5.03 0.71 19.29
N GLU A 70 4.83 1.25 20.48
CA GLU A 70 3.50 1.67 20.98
C GLU A 70 3.61 3.11 21.49
N ILE A 71 2.73 3.99 21.01
CA ILE A 71 2.68 5.39 21.42
C ILE A 71 1.24 5.73 21.81
N LYS A 72 1.02 5.95 23.10
CA LYS A 72 -0.27 6.44 23.62
C LYS A 72 -0.43 7.93 23.38
N LYS A 73 -1.67 8.35 23.14
CA LYS A 73 -2.00 9.76 22.92
C LYS A 73 -1.58 10.62 24.13
N PRO A 74 -0.69 11.62 23.95
CA PRO A 74 -0.31 12.52 25.03
C PRO A 74 -1.50 13.28 25.60
N LYS A 75 -1.47 13.53 26.91
CA LYS A 75 -2.43 14.41 27.58
C LYS A 75 -1.91 15.84 27.52
N VAL A 76 -2.26 16.55 26.45
CA VAL A 76 -1.91 17.96 26.29
C VAL A 76 -2.72 18.80 27.29
N PRO A 77 -2.06 19.59 28.16
CA PRO A 77 -2.77 20.47 29.08
C PRO A 77 -3.51 21.56 28.31
N LYS A 78 -4.76 21.82 28.69
CA LYS A 78 -5.58 22.84 28.04
C LYS A 78 -5.01 24.23 28.34
N CYS A 79 -4.77 25.02 27.29
CA CYS A 79 -4.33 26.40 27.45
C CYS A 79 -5.39 27.19 28.26
N PRO A 80 -4.98 27.88 29.34
CA PRO A 80 -5.90 28.66 30.16
C PRO A 80 -6.42 29.85 29.34
N THR A 81 -7.69 30.19 29.51
CA THR A 81 -8.32 31.30 28.77
C THR A 81 -8.06 32.62 29.48
N PRO A 82 -7.51 33.65 28.80
CA PRO A 82 -7.34 34.96 29.41
C PRO A 82 -8.68 35.54 29.94
N PRO A 83 -8.63 36.42 30.95
CA PRO A 83 -9.82 37.11 31.45
C PRO A 83 -10.58 37.83 30.32
N LEU A 84 -11.92 37.83 30.39
CA LEU A 84 -12.80 38.47 29.40
C LEU A 84 -12.46 39.95 29.17
N ILE A 85 -12.00 40.66 30.19
CA ILE A 85 -11.59 42.06 30.08
C ILE A 85 -10.39 42.29 29.16
N CYS A 86 -9.56 41.26 28.95
CA CYS A 86 -8.42 41.30 28.04
C CYS A 86 -8.81 40.95 26.60
N GLU A 87 -10.07 40.58 26.33
CA GLU A 87 -10.50 40.17 24.99
C GLU A 87 -10.35 41.32 23.98
N GLY A 88 -9.74 40.99 22.83
CA GLY A 88 -9.41 41.98 21.79
C GLY A 88 -8.11 42.76 22.00
N TRP A 89 -7.40 42.54 23.12
CA TRP A 89 -6.08 43.16 23.38
C TRP A 89 -4.89 42.24 23.12
N TYR A 90 -5.09 40.97 22.78
CA TYR A 90 -4.01 40.01 22.55
C TYR A 90 -4.26 39.19 21.28
N SER A 91 -3.17 38.64 20.71
CA SER A 91 -3.25 37.71 19.60
C SER A 91 -3.47 36.27 20.10
N LYS A 92 -4.53 35.60 19.65
CA LYS A 92 -4.80 34.19 20.01
C LYS A 92 -3.68 33.24 19.60
N GLY A 93 -2.92 33.57 18.55
CA GLY A 93 -1.79 32.76 18.10
C GLY A 93 -0.59 32.81 19.05
N GLU A 94 -0.35 33.94 19.71
CA GLU A 94 0.77 34.13 20.63
C GLU A 94 0.62 33.31 21.92
N LEU A 95 -0.61 33.02 22.34
CA LEU A 95 -0.88 32.22 23.55
C LEU A 95 -0.29 30.80 23.49
N PHE A 96 -0.09 30.25 22.29
CA PHE A 96 0.46 28.91 22.07
C PHE A 96 1.96 28.92 21.73
N SER A 97 2.58 30.11 21.64
CA SER A 97 4.03 30.22 21.47
C SER A 97 4.73 29.80 22.76
N THR A 98 5.71 28.90 22.65
CA THR A 98 6.59 28.51 23.76
C THR A 98 7.94 29.20 23.70
N GLU A 99 8.17 30.08 22.74
CA GLU A 99 9.43 30.83 22.62
C GLU A 99 9.27 32.17 23.33
N ASP A 100 8.18 32.87 23.03
CA ASP A 100 7.91 34.20 23.55
C ASP A 100 6.80 34.21 24.60
N THR A 101 6.92 35.11 25.58
CA THR A 101 5.80 35.48 26.45
C THR A 101 4.79 36.30 25.64
N PRO A 102 3.50 35.91 25.60
CA PRO A 102 2.49 36.61 24.85
C PRO A 102 2.27 38.01 25.41
N SER A 103 2.08 38.96 24.51
CA SER A 103 2.00 40.38 24.84
C SER A 103 0.60 40.93 24.60
N ILE A 104 0.25 42.00 25.31
CA ILE A 104 -0.92 42.81 24.99
C ILE A 104 -0.54 43.90 23.98
N GLN A 105 -1.46 44.18 23.07
CA GLN A 105 -1.38 45.27 22.13
C GLN A 105 -1.50 46.59 22.89
N LYS A 106 -0.68 47.58 22.51
CA LYS A 106 -0.73 48.91 23.15
C LYS A 106 -1.94 49.72 22.71
N ILE A 107 -2.43 49.47 21.50
CA ILE A 107 -3.51 50.22 20.86
C ILE A 107 -4.42 49.22 20.18
N ARG A 108 -5.75 49.38 20.36
CA ARG A 108 -6.75 48.65 19.58
C ARG A 108 -7.76 49.62 18.96
N HIS A 109 -8.31 49.22 17.82
CA HIS A 109 -9.39 49.97 17.16
C HIS A 109 -10.70 49.22 17.38
N VAL A 110 -11.64 49.86 18.05
CA VAL A 110 -12.96 49.30 18.35
C VAL A 110 -14.00 50.01 17.49
N THR A 111 -14.92 49.24 16.93
CA THR A 111 -16.00 49.79 16.12
C THR A 111 -17.19 50.09 17.00
N VAL A 112 -17.57 51.37 17.08
CA VAL A 112 -18.68 51.85 17.91
C VAL A 112 -19.78 52.38 16.99
N LYS A 113 -21.04 52.11 17.34
CA LYS A 113 -22.19 52.70 16.65
C LYS A 113 -22.46 54.07 17.26
N ALA A 114 -22.30 55.12 16.47
CA ALA A 114 -22.70 56.48 16.86
C ALA A 114 -24.23 56.55 17.03
N GLU A 115 -24.71 57.51 17.84
CA GLU A 115 -26.16 57.75 18.07
C GLU A 115 -26.93 58.05 16.76
N THR A 116 -26.23 58.45 15.70
CA THR A 116 -26.75 58.70 14.35
C THR A 116 -26.93 57.44 13.51
N GLY A 117 -26.43 56.28 13.97
CA GLY A 117 -26.44 55.02 13.23
C GLY A 117 -25.21 54.81 12.32
N GLU A 118 -24.28 55.77 12.25
CA GLU A 118 -23.00 55.62 11.56
C GLU A 118 -22.02 54.76 12.38
N ILE A 119 -21.15 54.04 11.66
CA ILE A 119 -20.13 53.17 12.24
C ILE A 119 -18.87 54.01 12.39
N GLU A 120 -18.49 54.33 13.62
CA GLU A 120 -17.25 55.06 13.93
C GLU A 120 -16.19 54.11 14.48
N THR A 121 -14.93 54.38 14.16
CA THR A 121 -13.78 53.61 14.67
C THR A 121 -13.13 54.43 15.78
N GLU A 122 -13.27 53.96 17.02
CA GLU A 122 -12.65 54.55 18.19
C GLU A 122 -11.30 53.86 18.47
N THR A 123 -10.26 54.65 18.73
CA THR A 123 -8.94 54.13 19.10
C THR A 123 -8.84 54.12 20.62
N GLN A 124 -8.56 52.96 21.20
CA GLN A 124 -8.36 52.79 22.63
C GLN A 124 -6.89 52.46 22.90
N GLU A 125 -6.29 53.15 23.87
CA GLU A 125 -4.92 52.91 24.33
C GLU A 125 -4.94 52.14 25.64
N ILE A 126 -4.01 51.19 25.80
CA ILE A 126 -3.95 50.36 27.02
C ILE A 126 -3.59 51.17 28.26
N GLU A 127 -2.89 52.30 28.09
CA GLU A 127 -2.50 53.21 29.19
C GLU A 127 -3.70 53.80 29.93
N GLU A 128 -4.86 53.88 29.26
CA GLU A 128 -6.13 54.34 29.85
C GLU A 128 -6.86 53.23 30.65
N HIS A 129 -6.38 51.99 30.56
CA HIS A 129 -7.01 50.79 31.12
C HIS A 129 -6.03 49.93 31.97
N PRO A 130 -5.51 50.47 33.09
CA PRO A 130 -4.56 49.76 33.96
C PRO A 130 -5.12 48.44 34.52
N GLU A 131 -6.44 48.32 34.66
CA GLU A 131 -7.12 47.10 35.08
C GLU A 131 -6.89 45.91 34.13
N ILE A 132 -6.73 46.18 32.83
CA ILE A 132 -6.51 45.16 31.79
C ILE A 132 -5.08 44.65 31.86
N GLU A 133 -4.10 45.55 31.98
CA GLU A 133 -2.69 45.20 32.13
C GLU A 133 -2.46 44.40 33.43
N GLN A 134 -3.08 44.83 34.53
CA GLN A 134 -2.98 44.12 35.80
C GLN A 134 -3.60 42.71 35.73
N ALA A 135 -4.75 42.56 35.09
CA ALA A 135 -5.39 41.26 34.89
C ALA A 135 -4.59 40.35 33.96
N TRP A 136 -3.99 40.91 32.91
CA TRP A 136 -3.11 40.17 31.99
C TRP A 136 -1.86 39.64 32.70
N ASN A 137 -1.17 40.50 33.46
CA ASN A 137 0.01 40.09 34.22
C ASN A 137 -0.35 39.01 35.27
N GLY A 138 -1.49 39.17 35.94
CA GLY A 138 -2.00 38.16 36.86
C GLY A 138 -2.29 36.81 36.20
N TYR A 139 -2.88 36.81 34.99
CA TYR A 139 -3.11 35.62 34.18
C TYR A 139 -1.78 34.98 33.73
N LEU A 140 -0.82 35.80 33.28
CA LEU A 140 0.49 35.31 32.84
C LEU A 140 1.22 34.57 33.95
N GLU A 141 1.29 35.16 35.14
CA GLU A 141 2.02 34.58 36.26
C GLU A 141 1.32 33.36 36.88
N LYS A 142 -0.01 33.42 37.03
CA LYS A 142 -0.76 32.41 37.80
C LYS A 142 -1.26 31.23 36.98
N GLU A 143 -1.55 31.45 35.69
CA GLU A 143 -2.19 30.43 34.84
C GLU A 143 -1.31 30.07 33.65
N TRP A 144 -0.87 31.06 32.87
CA TRP A 144 -0.17 30.79 31.61
C TRP A 144 1.25 30.27 31.81
N LEU A 145 2.05 30.84 32.72
CA LEU A 145 3.43 30.42 32.93
C LEU A 145 3.54 28.97 33.47
N PRO A 146 2.75 28.54 34.46
CA PRO A 146 2.68 27.13 34.85
C PRO A 146 2.23 26.23 33.71
N TRP A 147 1.21 26.65 32.95
CA TRP A 147 0.75 25.90 31.78
C TRP A 147 1.84 25.75 30.71
N ARG A 148 2.61 26.81 30.41
CA ARG A 148 3.72 26.78 29.44
C ARG A 148 4.76 25.75 29.83
N GLN A 149 5.15 25.71 31.11
CA GLN A 149 6.14 24.75 31.61
C GLN A 149 5.69 23.30 31.44
N ASP A 150 4.40 23.02 31.66
CA ASP A 150 3.84 21.69 31.44
C ASP A 150 3.66 21.37 29.95
N TYR A 151 3.25 22.37 29.16
CA TYR A 151 3.08 22.23 27.71
C TYR A 151 4.41 22.02 26.99
N GLU A 152 5.50 22.70 27.38
CA GLU A 152 6.84 22.51 26.80
C GLU A 152 7.36 21.09 26.95
N LYS A 153 7.03 20.41 28.06
CA LYS A 153 7.39 19.00 28.28
C LYS A 153 6.61 18.06 27.35
N VAL A 154 5.33 18.35 27.13
CA VAL A 154 4.42 17.48 26.36
C VAL A 154 4.45 17.78 24.86
N ARG A 155 4.87 18.97 24.44
CA ARG A 155 4.90 19.41 23.04
C ARG A 155 5.72 18.47 22.14
N PRO A 156 6.98 18.10 22.47
CA PRO A 156 7.75 17.16 21.64
C PRO A 156 7.05 15.79 21.49
N LEU A 157 6.39 15.32 22.57
CA LEU A 157 5.63 14.07 22.55
C LEU A 157 4.41 14.17 21.62
N GLN A 158 3.71 15.31 21.67
CA GLN A 158 2.56 15.60 20.80
C GLN A 158 2.99 15.73 19.33
N ASP A 159 4.13 16.36 19.06
CA ASP A 159 4.68 16.49 17.71
C ASP A 159 5.05 15.12 17.12
N LEU A 160 5.70 14.26 17.92
CA LEU A 160 6.01 12.88 17.54
C LEU A 160 4.75 12.05 17.27
N TYR A 161 3.75 12.12 18.18
CA TYR A 161 2.46 11.46 18.01
C TYR A 161 1.74 11.94 16.75
N SER A 162 1.72 13.26 16.50
CA SER A 162 1.06 13.86 15.34
C SER A 162 1.74 13.41 14.03
N LYS A 163 3.07 13.30 14.02
CA LYS A 163 3.83 12.76 12.90
C LYS A 163 3.49 11.30 12.64
N LEU A 164 3.47 10.45 13.66
CA LEU A 164 3.10 9.04 13.50
C LEU A 164 1.64 8.88 13.06
N PHE A 165 0.73 9.71 13.57
CA PHE A 165 -0.67 9.74 13.13
C PHE A 165 -0.81 10.13 11.65
N ARG A 166 -0.01 11.12 11.19
CA ARG A 166 0.06 11.47 9.77
C ARG A 166 0.58 10.32 8.93
N MET A 167 1.62 9.61 9.39
CA MET A 167 2.13 8.41 8.70
C MET A 167 1.05 7.32 8.60
N TYR A 168 0.29 7.07 9.66
CA TYR A 168 -0.87 6.17 9.64
C TYR A 168 -1.93 6.60 8.61
N GLN A 169 -2.33 7.87 8.59
CA GLN A 169 -3.31 8.39 7.64
C GLN A 169 -2.85 8.24 6.18
N LEU A 170 -1.57 8.55 5.91
CA LEU A 170 -0.98 8.39 4.59
C LEU A 170 -0.88 6.92 4.18
N SER A 171 -0.48 6.04 5.10
CA SER A 171 -0.40 4.59 4.87
C SER A 171 -1.77 4.01 4.51
N ASN A 172 -2.84 4.39 5.23
CA ASN A 172 -4.19 3.95 4.90
C ASN A 172 -4.71 4.52 3.57
N LYS A 173 -4.42 5.79 3.27
CA LYS A 173 -4.91 6.45 2.05
C LYS A 173 -4.16 5.99 0.79
N LEU A 174 -2.88 5.67 0.93
CA LEU A 174 -1.96 5.42 -0.19
C LEU A 174 -1.27 4.04 -0.12
N GLY A 175 -1.72 3.12 0.72
CA GLY A 175 -1.06 1.83 1.03
C GLY A 175 -0.82 0.89 -0.17
N GLU A 176 -1.45 1.16 -1.31
CA GLU A 176 -1.15 0.47 -2.58
C GLU A 176 0.14 0.96 -3.22
N SER A 177 0.39 2.27 -3.18
CA SER A 177 1.58 2.90 -3.76
C SER A 177 2.69 3.10 -2.74
N TYR A 178 2.35 3.04 -1.45
CA TYR A 178 3.25 3.26 -0.33
C TYR A 178 3.39 2.00 0.52
N GLU A 179 4.52 1.91 1.20
CA GLU A 179 4.82 0.88 2.18
C GLU A 179 5.44 1.53 3.42
N THR A 180 5.21 0.90 4.57
CA THR A 180 5.89 1.24 5.81
C THR A 180 6.99 0.20 6.06
N VAL A 181 8.20 0.66 6.32
CA VAL A 181 9.38 -0.19 6.48
C VAL A 181 10.14 0.26 7.74
N LEU A 182 10.57 -0.68 8.55
CA LEU A 182 11.58 -0.46 9.59
C LEU A 182 12.96 -0.58 8.92
N GLY A 183 13.70 0.52 8.86
CA GLY A 183 15.08 0.56 8.41
C GLY A 183 16.04 0.28 9.56
N LEU A 184 17.02 -0.59 9.33
CA LEU A 184 18.07 -0.97 10.28
C LEU A 184 19.45 -0.83 9.63
N GLY A 185 20.44 -0.40 10.41
CA GLY A 185 21.81 -0.18 9.95
C GLY A 185 21.90 1.00 8.98
N PHE A 186 21.96 2.22 9.51
CA PHE A 186 22.04 3.43 8.70
C PHE A 186 23.46 3.68 8.19
N LEU A 187 23.67 3.44 6.90
CA LEU A 187 24.93 3.66 6.20
C LEU A 187 25.09 5.12 5.78
N VAL A 188 26.22 5.72 6.13
CA VAL A 188 26.70 7.01 5.66
C VAL A 188 28.04 6.80 4.96
N TRP A 189 28.07 7.10 3.67
CA TRP A 189 29.27 6.86 2.84
C TRP A 189 29.33 7.82 1.66
N LYS A 190 30.50 8.36 1.37
CA LYS A 190 30.80 9.00 0.09
C LYS A 190 31.57 8.02 -0.78
N ASN A 191 30.90 7.48 -1.79
CA ASN A 191 31.44 6.42 -2.61
C ASN A 191 32.57 6.90 -3.54
N LEU A 192 33.18 5.97 -4.27
CA LEU A 192 34.34 6.25 -5.14
C LEU A 192 34.00 7.20 -6.29
N GLN A 193 32.72 7.30 -6.65
CA GLN A 193 32.21 8.23 -7.66
C GLN A 193 31.85 9.61 -7.07
N GLY A 194 32.09 9.82 -5.77
CA GLY A 194 31.78 11.06 -5.08
C GLY A 194 30.30 11.24 -4.73
N GLN A 195 29.48 10.19 -4.87
CA GLN A 195 28.07 10.20 -4.52
C GLN A 195 27.89 9.99 -3.02
N GLU A 196 26.97 10.72 -2.41
CA GLU A 196 26.66 10.60 -0.99
C GLU A 196 25.51 9.62 -0.79
N ILE A 197 25.74 8.63 0.07
CA ILE A 197 24.79 7.60 0.47
C ILE A 197 24.50 7.81 1.95
N ARG A 198 23.22 7.92 2.29
CA ARG A 198 22.67 8.11 3.63
C ARG A 198 21.37 7.31 3.75
N ARG A 199 21.49 5.99 3.94
CA ARG A 199 20.33 5.08 3.86
C ARG A 199 20.55 3.81 4.67
N HIS A 200 19.47 3.24 5.18
CA HIS A 200 19.48 1.95 5.86
C HIS A 200 19.84 0.80 4.91
N ILE A 201 20.64 -0.15 5.40
CA ILE A 201 21.09 -1.32 4.63
C ILE A 201 20.14 -2.50 4.77
N ILE A 202 19.31 -2.56 5.80
CA ILE A 202 18.27 -3.58 5.99
C ILE A 202 16.92 -2.88 6.08
N GLY A 203 15.92 -3.42 5.39
CA GLY A 203 14.52 -3.03 5.51
C GLY A 203 13.66 -4.21 5.97
N ALA A 204 12.82 -3.99 6.97
CA ALA A 204 11.81 -4.94 7.44
C ALA A 204 10.40 -4.38 7.21
N GLN A 205 9.46 -5.21 6.75
CA GLN A 205 8.08 -4.80 6.52
C GLN A 205 7.38 -4.46 7.83
N ALA A 206 6.77 -3.27 7.88
CA ALA A 206 6.03 -2.78 9.03
C ALA A 206 4.60 -2.42 8.65
N ARG A 207 3.70 -2.42 9.63
CA ARG A 207 2.34 -1.86 9.54
C ARG A 207 2.07 -0.95 10.72
N ILE A 208 1.24 0.07 10.49
CA ILE A 208 0.83 1.04 11.51
C ILE A 208 -0.65 0.78 11.82
N GLU A 209 -0.97 0.56 13.10
CA GLU A 209 -2.33 0.35 13.59
C GLU A 209 -2.73 1.47 14.54
N PHE A 210 -3.99 1.91 14.45
CA PHE A 210 -4.56 2.92 15.33
C PHE A 210 -5.74 2.32 16.09
N ASP A 211 -5.70 2.43 17.42
CA ASP A 211 -6.82 2.05 18.28
C ASP A 211 -7.72 3.27 18.52
N SER A 212 -8.95 3.22 17.99
CA SER A 212 -9.92 4.30 18.15
C SER A 212 -10.44 4.48 19.59
N ASN A 213 -10.36 3.45 20.44
CA ASN A 213 -10.85 3.51 21.81
C ASN A 213 -9.86 4.23 22.73
N THR A 214 -8.56 3.92 22.59
CA THR A 214 -7.50 4.52 23.41
C THR A 214 -6.84 5.73 22.74
N GLY A 215 -6.97 5.86 21.42
CA GLY A 215 -6.21 6.81 20.62
C GLY A 215 -4.73 6.44 20.48
N GLY A 216 -4.33 5.24 20.90
CA GLY A 216 -2.96 4.74 20.77
C GLY A 216 -2.61 4.37 19.33
N ILE A 217 -1.34 4.53 18.97
CA ILE A 217 -0.80 4.07 17.69
C ILE A 217 0.25 3.01 17.97
N SER A 218 0.19 1.90 17.25
CA SER A 218 1.19 0.84 17.33
C SER A 218 1.81 0.54 15.97
N ILE A 219 3.06 0.09 15.99
CA ILE A 219 3.79 -0.36 14.81
C ILE A 219 4.13 -1.81 15.03
N LYS A 220 3.81 -2.64 14.05
CA LYS A 220 3.92 -4.10 14.12
C LYS A 220 4.62 -4.64 12.87
N PRO A 221 5.10 -5.89 12.87
CA PRO A 221 5.51 -6.56 11.64
C PRO A 221 4.41 -6.52 10.58
N GLY A 222 4.80 -6.62 9.31
CA GLY A 222 3.86 -6.84 8.21
C GLY A 222 3.01 -8.12 8.42
N THR A 223 1.96 -8.29 7.63
CA THR A 223 1.04 -9.44 7.74
C THR A 223 1.74 -10.79 7.62
N ASP A 224 2.84 -10.81 6.88
CA ASP A 224 3.62 -12.01 6.61
C ASP A 224 4.93 -12.03 7.42
N GLY A 225 4.98 -11.29 8.53
CA GLY A 225 6.14 -11.12 9.39
C GLY A 225 7.03 -9.93 9.02
N ALA A 226 8.19 -9.84 9.68
CA ALA A 226 9.15 -8.75 9.49
C ALA A 226 9.81 -8.79 8.11
N ARG A 227 10.08 -9.99 7.57
CA ARG A 227 10.70 -10.21 6.24
C ARG A 227 11.87 -9.25 5.96
N MET A 228 12.90 -9.33 6.81
CA MET A 228 14.10 -8.52 6.67
C MET A 228 14.82 -8.79 5.35
N ILE A 229 15.15 -7.73 4.60
CA ILE A 229 15.88 -7.80 3.33
C ILE A 229 16.96 -6.73 3.25
N PHE A 230 18.01 -6.98 2.48
CA PHE A 230 19.05 -5.98 2.20
C PHE A 230 18.64 -4.93 1.17
N GLU A 231 19.04 -3.69 1.42
CA GLU A 231 18.75 -2.49 0.64
C GLU A 231 19.94 -2.09 -0.25
N ASN A 232 20.36 -3.00 -1.13
CA ASN A 232 21.58 -2.85 -1.94
C ASN A 232 21.44 -1.95 -3.19
N ASP A 233 20.23 -1.50 -3.57
CA ASP A 233 19.97 -0.76 -4.82
C ASP A 233 20.59 0.64 -4.86
N MET A 234 20.99 1.17 -3.71
CA MET A 234 21.68 2.45 -3.60
C MET A 234 23.14 2.42 -4.04
N LEU A 235 23.74 1.22 -4.12
CA LEU A 235 25.14 1.01 -4.47
C LEU A 235 25.30 0.60 -5.94
N ASP A 236 26.42 0.96 -6.52
CA ASP A 236 26.77 0.47 -7.85
C ASP A 236 27.20 -1.01 -7.78
N PRO A 237 26.96 -1.83 -8.84
CA PRO A 237 27.31 -3.24 -8.82
C PRO A 237 28.81 -3.53 -8.59
N SER A 238 29.70 -2.59 -8.93
CA SER A 238 31.13 -2.68 -8.67
C SER A 238 31.52 -2.41 -7.22
N GLU A 239 30.63 -1.79 -6.45
CA GLU A 239 30.83 -1.44 -5.05
C GLU A 239 30.28 -2.52 -4.11
N LEU A 240 29.44 -3.44 -4.61
CA LEU A 240 28.85 -4.50 -3.80
C LEU A 240 29.90 -5.55 -3.40
N PRO A 241 29.71 -6.21 -2.24
CA PRO A 241 30.53 -7.35 -1.84
C PRO A 241 30.56 -8.46 -2.91
N PRO A 242 31.59 -9.33 -2.90
CA PRO A 242 31.64 -10.50 -3.76
C PRO A 242 30.34 -11.33 -3.67
N HIS A 243 29.86 -11.81 -4.80
CA HIS A 243 28.54 -12.46 -4.89
C HIS A 243 28.37 -13.65 -3.94
N GLU A 244 29.42 -14.46 -3.73
CA GLU A 244 29.38 -15.60 -2.81
C GLU A 244 29.21 -15.17 -1.35
N GLU A 245 29.94 -14.13 -0.92
CA GLU A 245 29.83 -13.57 0.43
C GLU A 245 28.46 -12.92 0.64
N LEU A 246 27.99 -12.13 -0.34
CA LEU A 246 26.68 -11.51 -0.30
C LEU A 246 25.57 -12.55 -0.16
N GLN A 247 25.63 -13.65 -0.92
CA GLN A 247 24.65 -14.73 -0.82
C GLN A 247 24.66 -15.43 0.54
N ALA A 248 25.85 -15.68 1.11
CA ALA A 248 25.95 -16.26 2.44
C ALA A 248 25.32 -15.36 3.52
N ILE A 249 25.59 -14.05 3.45
CA ILE A 249 25.04 -13.05 4.37
C ILE A 249 23.51 -12.91 4.17
N GLU A 250 23.02 -12.88 2.93
CA GLU A 250 21.58 -12.84 2.64
C GLU A 250 20.84 -14.09 3.14
N THR A 251 21.48 -15.26 3.07
CA THR A 251 20.91 -16.52 3.56
C THR A 251 20.82 -16.50 5.08
N SER A 252 21.89 -16.06 5.75
CA SER A 252 21.91 -15.89 7.20
C SER A 252 20.84 -14.92 7.69
N LEU A 253 20.60 -13.80 6.98
CA LEU A 253 19.53 -12.87 7.31
C LEU A 253 18.15 -13.52 7.16
N LYS A 254 17.91 -14.28 6.09
CA LYS A 254 16.62 -14.95 5.84
C LYS A 254 16.28 -15.98 6.91
N GLU A 255 17.25 -16.78 7.32
CA GLU A 255 17.09 -17.81 8.36
C GLU A 255 16.75 -17.20 9.73
N ASN A 256 17.15 -15.95 9.98
CA ASN A 256 16.92 -15.25 11.24
C ASN A 256 16.05 -13.99 11.07
N SER A 257 15.16 -13.99 10.07
CA SER A 257 14.42 -12.79 9.63
C SER A 257 13.17 -12.45 10.46
N GLU A 258 12.92 -13.15 11.57
CA GLU A 258 11.69 -13.03 12.34
C GLU A 258 11.70 -11.84 13.31
N ASP A 259 12.82 -11.63 14.03
CA ASP A 259 12.94 -10.57 15.04
C ASP A 259 13.99 -9.51 14.65
N PRO A 260 13.58 -8.26 14.31
CA PRO A 260 14.51 -7.17 14.03
C PRO A 260 15.23 -6.62 15.27
N TRP A 261 14.82 -7.02 16.47
CA TRP A 261 15.37 -6.53 17.75
C TRP A 261 16.35 -7.51 18.39
N ASP A 262 16.62 -8.67 17.76
CA ASP A 262 17.74 -9.52 18.17
C ASP A 262 19.06 -8.84 17.77
N SER A 263 19.53 -7.95 18.65
CA SER A 263 20.77 -7.22 18.50
C SER A 263 21.98 -8.13 18.26
N SER A 264 21.98 -9.36 18.76
CA SER A 264 23.11 -10.28 18.58
C SER A 264 23.22 -10.72 17.13
N ILE A 265 22.09 -11.07 16.51
CA ILE A 265 22.02 -11.52 15.12
C ILE A 265 22.08 -10.33 14.16
N VAL A 266 21.23 -9.33 14.37
CA VAL A 266 21.10 -8.17 13.46
C VAL A 266 22.40 -7.37 13.41
N HIS A 267 23.05 -7.10 14.54
CA HIS A 267 24.34 -6.40 14.53
C HIS A 267 25.45 -7.23 13.88
N ALA A 268 25.45 -8.55 14.08
CA ALA A 268 26.43 -9.42 13.43
C ALA A 268 26.26 -9.41 11.90
N VAL A 269 25.03 -9.47 11.41
CA VAL A 269 24.71 -9.42 9.98
C VAL A 269 25.09 -8.06 9.36
N ILE A 270 24.74 -6.95 10.01
CA ILE A 270 25.13 -5.59 9.57
C ILE A 270 26.66 -5.48 9.50
N ARG A 271 27.35 -5.91 10.57
CA ARG A 271 28.80 -5.87 10.65
C ARG A 271 29.45 -6.71 9.54
N SER A 272 28.94 -7.92 9.31
CA SER A 272 29.44 -8.80 8.24
C SER A 272 29.28 -8.18 6.86
N TRP A 273 28.12 -7.57 6.59
CA TRP A 273 27.85 -6.94 5.29
C TRP A 273 28.78 -5.74 5.03
N ILE A 274 29.04 -4.93 6.05
CA ILE A 274 29.85 -3.72 5.94
C ILE A 274 31.34 -4.03 5.78
N HIS A 275 31.85 -5.00 6.54
CA HIS A 275 33.23 -5.44 6.39
C HIS A 275 33.50 -6.14 5.06
N ALA A 276 32.49 -6.80 4.49
CA ALA A 276 32.57 -7.35 3.13
C ALA A 276 32.57 -6.26 2.04
N LEU A 277 32.09 -5.04 2.37
CA LEU A 277 32.07 -3.90 1.47
C LEU A 277 33.44 -3.22 1.37
N ASN A 278 34.08 -2.96 2.52
CA ASN A 278 35.38 -2.28 2.58
C ASN A 278 36.12 -2.67 3.88
N ALA A 279 37.45 -2.83 3.81
CA ALA A 279 38.31 -3.14 4.94
C ALA A 279 38.35 -2.03 6.02
N ASP A 280 38.24 -0.76 5.63
CA ASP A 280 38.32 0.40 6.53
C ASP A 280 36.95 0.80 7.11
N SER A 281 35.94 -0.04 6.91
CA SER A 281 34.57 0.23 7.34
C SER A 281 34.37 0.12 8.85
N VAL A 282 33.46 0.96 9.38
CA VAL A 282 33.17 1.02 10.82
C VAL A 282 31.69 0.79 11.08
N PHE A 283 31.40 -0.12 12.01
CA PHE A 283 30.05 -0.33 12.56
C PHE A 283 29.97 0.04 14.04
N SER A 284 28.91 0.75 14.41
CA SER A 284 28.57 1.11 15.80
C SER A 284 27.16 0.66 16.16
N SER A 285 26.95 0.15 17.38
CA SER A 285 25.62 -0.23 17.89
C SER A 285 24.78 0.97 18.34
N SER A 286 25.18 2.21 18.03
CA SER A 286 24.43 3.41 18.42
C SER A 286 23.11 3.54 17.69
N ASP A 287 22.06 3.97 18.41
CA ASP A 287 20.77 4.36 17.83
C ASP A 287 20.78 5.75 17.16
N LYS A 288 21.85 6.51 17.33
CA LYS A 288 22.01 7.84 16.71
C LYS A 288 22.62 7.71 15.33
N LEU A 289 22.33 8.69 14.48
CA LEU A 289 22.94 8.78 13.16
C LEU A 289 24.46 9.02 13.27
N PRO A 290 25.27 8.56 12.31
CA PRO A 290 26.67 8.98 12.20
C PRO A 290 26.79 10.49 11.95
N ASP A 291 27.73 11.15 12.62
CA ASP A 291 27.85 12.62 12.62
C ASP A 291 28.36 13.22 11.29
N LEU A 292 29.23 12.50 10.57
CA LEU A 292 29.97 13.03 9.41
C LEU A 292 29.98 12.04 8.24
N ILE A 293 29.88 12.58 7.02
CA ILE A 293 30.16 11.81 5.80
C ILE A 293 31.66 11.50 5.75
N SER A 294 31.99 10.23 5.57
CA SER A 294 33.35 9.75 5.36
C SER A 294 33.52 9.15 3.96
N SER A 295 34.76 9.12 3.47
CA SER A 295 35.17 8.31 2.31
C SER A 295 35.08 6.81 2.57
N ASP A 296 35.09 6.42 3.85
CA ASP A 296 34.98 5.04 4.29
C ASP A 296 33.53 4.73 4.71
N PRO A 297 33.00 3.53 4.45
CA PRO A 297 31.65 3.17 4.84
C PRO A 297 31.47 3.18 6.36
N ASN A 298 30.61 4.07 6.87
CA ASN A 298 30.25 4.14 8.29
C ASN A 298 28.79 3.77 8.50
N CYS A 299 28.50 2.93 9.50
CA CYS A 299 27.14 2.56 9.81
C CYS A 299 26.87 2.48 11.30
N ASN A 300 25.75 3.07 11.70
CA ASN A 300 25.20 2.93 13.03
C ASN A 300 23.92 2.10 12.96
N PHE A 301 23.56 1.36 14.02
CA PHE A 301 22.30 0.61 14.07
C PHE A 301 21.08 1.50 13.75
N ALA A 302 20.99 2.67 14.40
CA ALA A 302 20.11 3.81 14.10
C ALA A 302 18.75 3.44 13.44
N PRO A 303 17.85 2.75 14.16
CA PRO A 303 16.60 2.27 13.58
C PRO A 303 15.62 3.41 13.28
N ALA A 304 14.87 3.29 12.18
CA ALA A 304 13.85 4.26 11.79
C ALA A 304 12.62 3.62 11.13
N ILE A 305 11.44 4.18 11.37
CA ILE A 305 10.23 3.86 10.62
C ILE A 305 10.13 4.80 9.42
N ILE A 306 10.04 4.22 8.25
CA ILE A 306 10.06 4.92 6.97
C ILE A 306 8.74 4.65 6.26
N LEU A 307 8.05 5.72 5.87
CA LEU A 307 6.94 5.65 4.92
C LEU A 307 7.46 6.13 3.57
N ARG A 308 7.46 5.22 2.59
CA ARG A 308 7.98 5.49 1.24
C ARG A 308 7.07 4.91 0.18
N LYS A 309 7.25 5.35 -1.07
CA LYS A 309 6.66 4.66 -2.23
C LYS A 309 7.24 3.25 -2.36
N ARG A 310 6.38 2.29 -2.68
CA ARG A 310 6.79 0.90 -2.93
C ARG A 310 7.87 0.87 -3.99
N THR A 311 8.95 0.17 -3.66
CA THR A 311 10.05 -0.04 -4.60
C THR A 311 9.60 -0.97 -5.73
N GLN A 312 10.17 -0.80 -6.91
CA GLN A 312 9.92 -1.69 -8.05
C GLN A 312 10.56 -3.08 -7.88
N ARG A 313 11.23 -3.34 -6.74
CA ARG A 313 11.88 -4.60 -6.43
C ARG A 313 10.92 -5.78 -6.42
N GLY A 314 9.66 -5.59 -5.99
CA GLY A 314 8.65 -6.63 -6.03
C GLY A 314 8.47 -7.23 -7.44
N TRP A 315 8.51 -6.38 -8.47
CA TRP A 315 8.48 -6.83 -9.87
C TRP A 315 9.76 -7.56 -10.27
N ILE A 316 10.93 -7.07 -9.84
CA ILE A 316 12.21 -7.72 -10.11
C ILE A 316 12.22 -9.13 -9.52
N THR A 317 11.85 -9.29 -8.25
CA THR A 317 11.75 -10.59 -7.58
C THR A 317 10.72 -11.49 -8.25
N ALA A 318 9.56 -10.96 -8.65
CA ALA A 318 8.55 -11.72 -9.38
C ALA A 318 9.09 -12.25 -10.72
N PHE A 319 9.78 -11.42 -11.50
CA PHE A 319 10.39 -11.86 -12.75
C PHE A 319 11.52 -12.86 -12.53
N ASP A 320 12.33 -12.70 -11.49
CA ASP A 320 13.38 -13.67 -11.14
C ASP A 320 12.80 -15.04 -10.77
N ASN A 321 11.69 -15.06 -10.03
CA ASN A 321 10.98 -16.29 -9.71
C ASN A 321 10.42 -16.95 -10.97
N ILE A 322 9.84 -16.17 -11.89
CA ILE A 322 9.35 -16.68 -13.18
C ILE A 322 10.50 -17.24 -14.01
N ILE A 323 11.61 -16.53 -14.15
CA ILE A 323 12.80 -16.97 -14.91
C ILE A 323 13.36 -18.27 -14.31
N SER A 324 13.48 -18.33 -12.98
CA SER A 324 13.99 -19.51 -12.28
C SER A 324 13.06 -20.71 -12.45
N GLY A 325 11.74 -20.50 -12.34
CA GLY A 325 10.72 -21.52 -12.62
C GLY A 325 10.71 -21.99 -14.07
N LEU A 326 10.95 -21.10 -15.04
CA LEU A 326 11.08 -21.48 -16.45
C LEU A 326 12.35 -22.30 -16.70
N LYS A 327 13.48 -21.93 -16.06
CA LYS A 327 14.75 -22.67 -16.17
C LYS A 327 14.61 -24.10 -15.63
N SER A 328 13.96 -24.27 -14.48
CA SER A 328 13.76 -25.58 -13.84
C SER A 328 12.64 -26.42 -14.46
N SER A 329 11.63 -25.80 -15.07
CA SER A 329 10.51 -26.51 -15.69
C SER A 329 10.88 -27.15 -17.04
N ALA A 330 10.34 -28.35 -17.29
CA ALA A 330 10.43 -29.02 -18.59
C ALA A 330 9.54 -28.38 -19.67
N ASN A 331 8.46 -27.71 -19.27
CA ASN A 331 7.48 -27.12 -20.19
C ASN A 331 7.18 -25.66 -19.84
N VAL A 332 7.00 -24.84 -20.87
CA VAL A 332 6.52 -23.47 -20.74
C VAL A 332 5.00 -23.47 -20.54
N PRO A 333 4.44 -22.72 -19.57
CA PRO A 333 2.99 -22.57 -19.43
C PRO A 333 2.33 -22.03 -20.70
N ASP A 334 1.15 -22.54 -21.04
CA ASP A 334 0.48 -22.18 -22.30
C ASP A 334 0.15 -20.69 -22.42
N ASN A 335 -0.19 -20.02 -21.31
CA ASN A 335 -0.41 -18.58 -21.31
C ASN A 335 0.89 -17.79 -21.59
N THR A 336 2.03 -18.30 -21.15
CA THR A 336 3.34 -17.72 -21.47
C THR A 336 3.68 -17.93 -22.94
N LYS A 337 3.42 -19.12 -23.49
CA LYS A 337 3.54 -19.39 -24.94
C LYS A 337 2.67 -18.43 -25.76
N LYS A 338 1.45 -18.16 -25.30
CA LYS A 338 0.55 -17.19 -25.95
C LYS A 338 1.12 -15.77 -25.92
N LEU A 339 1.73 -15.34 -24.81
CA LEU A 339 2.36 -14.01 -24.70
C LEU A 339 3.56 -13.84 -25.65
N ILE A 340 4.41 -14.86 -25.81
CA ILE A 340 5.52 -14.79 -26.76
C ILE A 340 5.02 -14.82 -28.22
N ASN A 341 3.95 -15.58 -28.52
CA ASN A 341 3.41 -15.71 -29.88
C ASN A 341 2.49 -14.55 -30.30
N LEU A 342 1.97 -13.78 -29.34
CA LEU A 342 1.32 -12.49 -29.60
C LEU A 342 2.24 -11.51 -30.34
N SER A 343 3.57 -11.65 -30.19
CA SER A 343 4.53 -10.81 -30.90
C SER A 343 4.76 -11.24 -32.36
N SER A 344 4.51 -12.50 -32.71
CA SER A 344 4.66 -13.02 -34.08
C SER A 344 3.44 -12.82 -34.98
N ASP A 345 2.24 -12.72 -34.40
CA ASP A 345 1.03 -12.44 -35.18
C ASP A 345 0.90 -10.94 -35.54
N VAL A 346 1.56 -10.05 -34.81
CA VAL A 346 1.53 -8.60 -35.11
C VAL A 346 2.35 -8.25 -36.37
N THR A 347 3.28 -9.10 -36.80
CA THR A 347 4.12 -8.85 -37.98
C THR A 347 3.56 -9.43 -39.29
N THR A 348 2.42 -10.14 -39.29
CA THR A 348 1.87 -10.76 -40.52
C THR A 348 0.45 -10.34 -40.89
N SER A 349 -0.09 -9.25 -40.34
CA SER A 349 -1.28 -8.59 -40.92
C SER A 349 -1.38 -7.12 -40.55
N ARG A 350 -0.47 -6.31 -41.08
CA ARG A 350 -0.72 -4.88 -41.31
C ARG A 350 -0.09 -4.48 -42.64
N VAL A 351 -0.83 -4.68 -43.72
CA VAL A 351 -0.63 -3.88 -44.94
C VAL A 351 -1.37 -2.56 -44.72
N PRO A 352 -0.70 -1.40 -44.71
CA PRO A 352 -1.37 -0.12 -44.62
C PRO A 352 -2.04 0.18 -45.97
N GLY A 353 -3.37 0.24 -46.00
CA GLY A 353 -4.09 0.73 -47.18
C GLY A 353 -5.39 0.03 -47.55
N GLU A 354 -5.75 -1.09 -46.92
CA GLU A 354 -7.08 -1.67 -47.15
C GLU A 354 -8.12 -0.99 -46.25
N PRO A 355 -9.21 -0.44 -46.82
CA PRO A 355 -10.33 0.01 -46.02
C PRO A 355 -10.85 -1.21 -45.27
N SER A 356 -10.94 -1.10 -43.94
CA SER A 356 -11.64 -2.08 -43.12
C SER A 356 -12.99 -2.35 -43.77
N GLU A 357 -13.16 -3.55 -44.34
CA GLU A 357 -14.46 -3.98 -44.81
C GLU A 357 -15.40 -3.83 -43.61
N PRO A 358 -16.49 -3.05 -43.72
CA PRO A 358 -17.52 -3.10 -42.71
C PRO A 358 -18.03 -4.52 -42.77
N ILE A 359 -17.78 -5.31 -41.72
CA ILE A 359 -18.45 -6.60 -41.58
C ILE A 359 -19.93 -6.24 -41.53
N THR A 360 -20.56 -6.45 -42.68
CA THR A 360 -21.95 -6.19 -42.97
C THR A 360 -22.75 -6.63 -41.75
N THR A 361 -23.61 -5.73 -41.28
CA THR A 361 -24.66 -5.98 -40.31
C THR A 361 -25.60 -7.04 -40.90
N LYS A 362 -25.16 -8.29 -40.98
CA LYS A 362 -26.08 -9.41 -41.08
C LYS A 362 -26.73 -9.43 -39.71
N GLN A 363 -27.95 -8.92 -39.67
CA GLN A 363 -28.96 -9.30 -38.71
C GLN A 363 -29.05 -10.83 -38.73
N THR A 364 -28.15 -11.51 -38.02
CA THR A 364 -28.34 -12.88 -37.61
C THR A 364 -29.30 -12.80 -36.43
N THR A 365 -30.59 -12.78 -36.75
CA THR A 365 -31.59 -13.39 -35.89
C THR A 365 -31.14 -14.82 -35.62
N TYR A 366 -30.43 -15.03 -34.51
CA TYR A 366 -30.15 -16.37 -34.03
C TYR A 366 -31.43 -16.92 -33.42
N SER A 367 -32.02 -17.86 -34.15
CA SER A 367 -32.77 -18.97 -33.58
C SER A 367 -31.92 -19.64 -32.49
N VAL A 368 -32.53 -19.80 -31.32
CA VAL A 368 -32.00 -20.51 -30.15
C VAL A 368 -32.00 -22.01 -30.45
N ASP A 369 -31.17 -22.47 -31.38
CA ASP A 369 -31.02 -23.89 -31.67
C ASP A 369 -29.55 -24.22 -31.97
N ASN A 370 -29.02 -25.15 -31.16
CA ASN A 370 -27.75 -25.86 -31.26
C ASN A 370 -26.44 -25.05 -31.18
N ASP A 371 -25.99 -24.79 -29.94
CA ASP A 371 -24.60 -25.07 -29.56
C ASP A 371 -24.52 -25.32 -28.03
N GLU A 372 -23.83 -26.39 -27.62
CA GLU A 372 -23.81 -27.01 -26.29
C GLU A 372 -23.11 -26.21 -25.17
N SER A 373 -23.23 -24.87 -25.14
CA SER A 373 -22.71 -24.07 -24.02
C SER A 373 -23.77 -23.09 -23.49
N HIS A 374 -24.44 -23.48 -22.41
CA HIS A 374 -25.30 -22.56 -21.68
C HIS A 374 -24.44 -21.38 -21.16
N VAL A 375 -24.83 -20.16 -21.52
CA VAL A 375 -24.29 -18.95 -20.89
C VAL A 375 -24.97 -18.78 -19.52
N TYR A 376 -24.17 -18.60 -18.47
CA TYR A 376 -24.61 -18.54 -17.07
C TYR A 376 -24.45 -17.12 -16.52
N PHE A 377 -25.35 -16.22 -16.92
CA PHE A 377 -25.33 -14.81 -16.52
C PHE A 377 -26.45 -14.53 -15.51
N PRO A 378 -26.15 -14.28 -14.23
CA PRO A 378 -27.17 -14.00 -13.23
C PRO A 378 -27.73 -12.58 -13.30
N LEU A 379 -27.01 -11.63 -13.93
CA LEU A 379 -27.44 -10.24 -14.06
C LEU A 379 -27.96 -9.95 -15.48
N PRO A 380 -28.85 -8.96 -15.66
CA PRO A 380 -29.30 -8.53 -16.98
C PRO A 380 -28.14 -8.29 -17.96
N THR A 381 -28.30 -8.70 -19.22
CA THR A 381 -27.27 -8.60 -20.25
C THR A 381 -27.87 -8.14 -21.58
N ASN A 382 -27.04 -7.53 -22.43
CA ASN A 382 -27.39 -7.20 -23.80
C ASN A 382 -26.64 -8.10 -24.80
N ASP A 383 -27.04 -8.05 -26.08
CA ASP A 383 -26.47 -8.93 -27.11
C ASP A 383 -24.96 -8.68 -27.32
N GLU A 384 -24.50 -7.43 -27.18
CA GLU A 384 -23.09 -7.06 -27.28
C GLU A 384 -22.24 -7.68 -26.16
N GLN A 385 -22.78 -7.78 -24.93
CA GLN A 385 -22.11 -8.45 -23.82
C GLN A 385 -22.05 -9.97 -24.01
N LEU A 386 -23.07 -10.57 -24.64
CA LEU A 386 -23.06 -12.00 -24.99
C LEU A 386 -21.99 -12.31 -26.04
N GLU A 387 -21.76 -11.40 -26.99
CA GLU A 387 -20.72 -11.55 -28.01
C GLU A 387 -19.31 -11.65 -27.39
N ILE A 388 -19.08 -11.05 -26.21
CA ILE A 388 -17.79 -11.11 -25.52
C ILE A 388 -17.41 -12.57 -25.21
N ILE A 389 -18.34 -13.39 -24.71
CA ILE A 389 -18.09 -14.81 -24.42
C ILE A 389 -17.82 -15.60 -25.70
N GLN A 390 -18.55 -15.32 -26.77
CA GLN A 390 -18.34 -15.97 -28.07
C GLN A 390 -16.99 -15.62 -28.68
N ARG A 391 -16.50 -14.40 -28.46
CA ARG A 391 -15.15 -14.00 -28.87
C ARG A 391 -14.10 -14.64 -27.98
N LEU A 392 -14.31 -14.73 -26.67
CA LEU A 392 -13.39 -15.37 -25.73
C LEU A 392 -13.28 -16.90 -25.92
N SER A 393 -14.31 -17.56 -26.45
CA SER A 393 -14.21 -18.98 -26.81
C SER A 393 -13.35 -19.23 -28.06
N LYS A 394 -13.16 -18.20 -28.90
CA LYS A 394 -12.39 -18.28 -30.16
C LYS A 394 -11.04 -17.56 -30.11
N SER A 395 -10.83 -16.67 -29.14
CA SER A 395 -9.66 -15.79 -29.06
C SER A 395 -9.09 -15.75 -27.65
N ASN A 396 -7.78 -15.51 -27.55
CA ASN A 396 -7.06 -15.51 -26.28
C ASN A 396 -7.30 -14.25 -25.43
N GLY A 397 -7.95 -13.22 -25.99
CA GLY A 397 -8.21 -11.97 -25.28
C GLY A 397 -9.15 -11.07 -26.06
N VAL A 398 -10.00 -10.35 -25.34
CA VAL A 398 -10.97 -9.41 -25.91
C VAL A 398 -10.81 -8.06 -25.23
N ARG A 399 -10.69 -7.00 -26.04
CA ARG A 399 -10.73 -5.63 -25.55
C ARG A 399 -12.17 -5.14 -25.58
N VAL A 400 -12.72 -4.85 -24.39
CA VAL A 400 -14.07 -4.30 -24.25
C VAL A 400 -13.97 -2.80 -23.97
N GLN A 401 -14.57 -1.98 -24.84
CA GLN A 401 -14.63 -0.53 -24.68
C GLN A 401 -16.08 -0.08 -24.64
N GLY A 402 -16.39 0.87 -23.76
CA GLY A 402 -17.72 1.47 -23.66
C GLY A 402 -17.67 2.84 -22.96
N PRO A 403 -18.66 3.70 -23.14
CA PRO A 403 -18.85 4.92 -22.33
C PRO A 403 -18.95 4.61 -20.82
N PRO A 404 -18.76 5.61 -19.93
CA PRO A 404 -19.08 5.44 -18.52
C PRO A 404 -20.58 5.12 -18.33
N GLY A 405 -20.90 4.22 -17.40
CA GLY A 405 -22.29 3.84 -17.09
C GLY A 405 -22.89 2.71 -17.95
N THR A 406 -22.20 2.19 -18.97
CA THR A 406 -22.75 1.13 -19.86
C THR A 406 -22.67 -0.29 -19.29
N GLY A 407 -22.76 -0.44 -17.97
CA GLY A 407 -22.83 -1.76 -17.33
C GLY A 407 -21.56 -2.62 -17.43
N LYS A 408 -20.37 -2.06 -17.64
CA LYS A 408 -19.13 -2.85 -17.75
C LYS A 408 -18.85 -3.72 -16.52
N SER A 409 -19.05 -3.17 -15.32
CA SER A 409 -18.89 -3.95 -14.06
C SER A 409 -19.87 -5.12 -14.00
N GLN A 410 -21.09 -4.93 -14.48
CA GLN A 410 -22.10 -5.98 -14.58
C GLN A 410 -21.75 -7.04 -15.62
N ALA A 411 -21.19 -6.63 -16.76
CA ALA A 411 -20.63 -7.56 -17.74
C ALA A 411 -19.49 -8.41 -17.14
N ILE A 412 -18.61 -7.79 -16.35
CA ILE A 412 -17.52 -8.49 -15.65
C ILE A 412 -18.07 -9.53 -14.67
N VAL A 413 -19.06 -9.18 -13.84
CA VAL A 413 -19.69 -10.13 -12.91
C VAL A 413 -20.33 -11.31 -13.66
N ASN A 414 -21.04 -11.04 -14.74
CA ASN A 414 -21.63 -12.08 -15.58
C ASN A 414 -20.57 -13.02 -16.17
N MET A 415 -19.45 -12.48 -16.67
CA MET A 415 -18.33 -13.28 -17.15
C MET A 415 -17.71 -14.13 -16.04
N ILE A 416 -17.52 -13.56 -14.84
CA ILE A 416 -17.02 -14.29 -13.67
C ILE A 416 -17.92 -15.49 -13.37
N CYS A 417 -19.23 -15.28 -13.28
CA CYS A 417 -20.19 -16.32 -12.99
C CYS A 417 -20.18 -17.43 -14.06
N HIS A 418 -20.12 -17.05 -15.33
CA HIS A 418 -20.04 -18.03 -16.42
C HIS A 418 -18.77 -18.87 -16.36
N PHE A 419 -17.60 -18.25 -16.21
CA PHE A 419 -16.35 -18.98 -16.19
C PHE A 419 -16.23 -19.88 -14.95
N LEU A 420 -16.69 -19.43 -13.78
CA LEU A 420 -16.77 -20.27 -12.58
C LEU A 420 -17.72 -21.46 -12.79
N ALA A 421 -18.89 -21.24 -13.39
CA ALA A 421 -19.85 -22.31 -13.69
C ALA A 421 -19.31 -23.33 -14.71
N THR A 422 -18.35 -22.92 -15.56
CA THR A 422 -17.63 -23.82 -16.48
C THR A 422 -16.36 -24.45 -15.86
N GLY A 423 -16.13 -24.28 -14.56
CA GLY A 423 -15.01 -24.89 -13.84
C GLY A 423 -13.67 -24.17 -14.00
N GLN A 424 -13.66 -22.93 -14.51
CA GLN A 424 -12.43 -22.15 -14.68
C GLN A 424 -12.07 -21.37 -13.42
N LYS A 425 -10.77 -21.14 -13.23
CA LYS A 425 -10.24 -20.24 -12.18
C LYS A 425 -10.04 -18.85 -12.77
N ILE A 426 -10.35 -17.82 -11.98
CA ILE A 426 -10.38 -16.44 -12.47
C ILE A 426 -9.55 -15.56 -11.54
N LEU A 427 -8.69 -14.74 -12.15
CA LEU A 427 -8.00 -13.64 -11.47
C LEU A 427 -8.55 -12.33 -12.03
N VAL A 428 -9.10 -11.51 -11.12
CA VAL A 428 -9.59 -10.17 -11.46
C VAL A 428 -8.60 -9.15 -10.92
N THR A 429 -8.09 -8.28 -11.80
CA THR A 429 -7.18 -7.19 -11.41
C THR A 429 -7.78 -5.85 -11.81
N ALA A 430 -7.53 -4.82 -11.01
CA ALA A 430 -7.91 -3.44 -11.31
C ALA A 430 -6.83 -2.49 -10.79
N TYR A 431 -6.78 -1.28 -11.36
CA TYR A 431 -5.86 -0.26 -10.89
C TYR A 431 -6.24 0.30 -9.50
N ALA A 432 -7.54 0.40 -9.21
CA ALA A 432 -8.05 0.95 -7.96
C ALA A 432 -8.83 -0.12 -7.18
N PRO A 433 -8.66 -0.24 -5.86
CA PRO A 433 -9.24 -1.31 -5.05
C PRO A 433 -10.75 -1.11 -4.89
N ARG A 434 -11.21 0.15 -4.95
CA ARG A 434 -12.65 0.49 -5.01
C ARG A 434 -13.35 -0.20 -6.18
N ALA A 435 -12.69 -0.37 -7.33
CA ALA A 435 -13.30 -1.07 -8.47
C ALA A 435 -13.54 -2.56 -8.15
N LEU A 436 -12.64 -3.18 -7.40
CA LEU A 436 -12.78 -4.58 -6.95
C LEU A 436 -13.86 -4.71 -5.87
N LYS A 437 -13.94 -3.78 -4.91
CA LYS A 437 -15.04 -3.73 -3.93
C LYS A 437 -16.41 -3.61 -4.61
N VAL A 438 -16.55 -2.72 -5.61
CA VAL A 438 -17.78 -2.58 -6.40
C VAL A 438 -18.14 -3.85 -7.18
N LEU A 439 -17.15 -4.62 -7.63
CA LEU A 439 -17.41 -5.92 -8.27
C LEU A 439 -17.92 -6.94 -7.24
N GLN A 440 -17.31 -7.01 -6.05
CA GLN A 440 -17.75 -7.89 -4.97
C GLN A 440 -19.18 -7.58 -4.52
N GLU A 441 -19.54 -6.31 -4.35
CA GLU A 441 -20.91 -5.88 -3.99
C GLU A 441 -21.96 -6.28 -5.04
N ARG A 442 -21.56 -6.49 -6.29
CA ARG A 442 -22.45 -6.93 -7.37
C ARG A 442 -22.43 -8.44 -7.62
N MET A 443 -21.51 -9.17 -6.98
CA MET A 443 -21.48 -10.62 -7.08
C MET A 443 -22.68 -11.22 -6.32
N PRO A 444 -23.28 -12.30 -6.82
CA PRO A 444 -24.29 -13.04 -6.06
C PRO A 444 -23.73 -13.51 -4.71
N ASP A 445 -24.51 -13.39 -3.63
CA ASP A 445 -24.08 -13.72 -2.25
C ASP A 445 -23.46 -15.12 -2.15
N ALA A 446 -24.02 -16.09 -2.88
CA ALA A 446 -23.53 -17.47 -2.91
C ALA A 446 -22.07 -17.62 -3.42
N LEU A 447 -21.59 -16.66 -4.22
CA LEU A 447 -20.25 -16.64 -4.82
C LEU A 447 -19.29 -15.68 -4.12
N VAL A 448 -19.78 -14.73 -3.31
CA VAL A 448 -18.94 -13.77 -2.57
C VAL A 448 -17.94 -14.51 -1.68
N GLY A 449 -18.41 -15.52 -0.95
CA GLY A 449 -17.58 -16.40 -0.12
C GLY A 449 -16.48 -17.18 -0.84
N LEU A 450 -16.61 -17.34 -2.17
CA LEU A 450 -15.62 -18.02 -3.01
C LEU A 450 -14.58 -17.04 -3.57
N CYS A 451 -14.76 -15.75 -3.36
CA CYS A 451 -13.85 -14.72 -3.84
C CYS A 451 -12.72 -14.50 -2.83
N VAL A 452 -11.51 -14.82 -3.23
CA VAL A 452 -10.30 -14.48 -2.47
C VAL A 452 -9.83 -13.09 -2.89
N SER A 453 -9.91 -12.13 -1.97
CA SER A 453 -9.52 -10.74 -2.20
C SER A 453 -8.15 -10.45 -1.60
N VAL A 454 -7.11 -10.39 -2.42
CA VAL A 454 -5.76 -9.97 -1.98
C VAL A 454 -5.63 -8.46 -2.20
N LEU A 455 -6.35 -7.67 -1.39
CA LEU A 455 -6.39 -6.22 -1.49
C LEU A 455 -5.45 -5.53 -0.47
N GLY A 456 -4.16 -5.89 -0.50
CA GLY A 456 -3.15 -5.24 0.33
C GLY A 456 -2.73 -6.05 1.56
N HIS A 457 -1.85 -5.45 2.36
CA HIS A 457 -1.31 -6.03 3.61
C HIS A 457 -2.01 -5.45 4.84
N ASP A 458 -3.25 -4.98 4.70
CA ASP A 458 -4.05 -4.50 5.81
C ASP A 458 -4.82 -5.66 6.47
N VAL A 459 -5.13 -5.48 7.75
CA VAL A 459 -5.79 -6.50 8.58
C VAL A 459 -7.16 -6.88 8.02
N GLU A 460 -7.88 -5.91 7.46
CA GLU A 460 -9.20 -6.15 6.85
C GLU A 460 -9.10 -7.13 5.67
N SER A 461 -8.11 -6.98 4.79
CA SER A 461 -7.90 -7.88 3.66
C SER A 461 -7.50 -9.29 4.10
N VAL A 462 -6.67 -9.43 5.13
CA VAL A 462 -6.31 -10.74 5.69
C VAL A 462 -7.52 -11.42 6.32
N ASN A 463 -8.34 -10.68 7.09
CA ASN A 463 -9.56 -11.22 7.68
C ASN A 463 -10.56 -11.65 6.59
N ASN A 464 -10.72 -10.85 5.54
CA ASN A 464 -11.55 -11.20 4.39
C ASN A 464 -11.03 -12.46 3.67
N LEU A 465 -9.71 -12.59 3.49
CA LEU A 465 -9.07 -13.79 2.96
C LEU A 465 -9.37 -15.01 3.83
N GLN A 466 -9.16 -14.92 5.15
CA GLN A 466 -9.42 -16.01 6.10
C GLN A 466 -10.89 -16.45 6.05
N ARG A 467 -11.82 -15.49 6.03
CA ARG A 467 -13.25 -15.77 5.90
C ARG A 467 -13.56 -16.55 4.62
N SER A 468 -13.09 -16.07 3.47
CA SER A 468 -13.30 -16.77 2.20
C SER A 468 -12.69 -18.17 2.20
N VAL A 469 -11.50 -18.36 2.78
CA VAL A 469 -10.85 -19.68 2.89
C VAL A 469 -11.67 -20.63 3.77
N ASN A 470 -12.18 -20.16 4.91
CA ASN A 470 -13.03 -20.95 5.79
C ASN A 470 -14.32 -21.36 5.08
N GLU A 471 -15.02 -20.41 4.44
CA GLU A 471 -16.25 -20.70 3.70
C GLU A 471 -16.03 -21.67 2.52
N ILE A 472 -14.90 -21.57 1.81
CA ILE A 472 -14.50 -22.54 0.76
C ILE A 472 -14.27 -23.92 1.36
N THR A 473 -13.62 -24.00 2.53
CA THR A 473 -13.29 -25.27 3.20
C THR A 473 -14.54 -25.95 3.73
N GLU A 474 -15.46 -25.20 4.33
CA GLU A 474 -16.78 -25.69 4.75
C GLU A 474 -17.55 -26.25 3.56
N LYS A 475 -17.68 -25.49 2.46
CA LYS A 475 -18.36 -25.95 1.23
C LYS A 475 -17.70 -27.18 0.61
N PHE A 476 -16.38 -27.31 0.73
CA PHE A 476 -15.66 -28.49 0.25
C PHE A 476 -15.94 -29.72 1.13
N ASN A 477 -16.04 -29.56 2.45
CA ASN A 477 -16.36 -30.65 3.37
C ASN A 477 -17.82 -31.12 3.23
N ASP A 478 -18.74 -30.19 2.98
CA ASP A 478 -20.16 -30.48 2.74
C ASP A 478 -20.44 -30.96 1.30
N TRP A 479 -19.40 -31.09 0.47
CA TRP A 479 -19.56 -31.44 -0.93
C TRP A 479 -19.97 -32.92 -1.11
N ASP A 480 -21.25 -33.12 -1.45
CA ASP A 480 -21.75 -34.39 -1.97
C ASP A 480 -21.90 -34.32 -3.49
N ALA A 481 -21.04 -35.06 -4.21
CA ALA A 481 -21.04 -35.11 -5.66
C ALA A 481 -22.39 -35.59 -6.24
N SER A 482 -23.06 -36.55 -5.60
CA SER A 482 -24.31 -37.13 -6.10
C SER A 482 -25.47 -36.15 -5.94
N ALA A 483 -25.64 -35.60 -4.74
CA ALA A 483 -26.67 -34.61 -4.46
C ALA A 483 -26.48 -33.34 -5.30
N ASN A 484 -25.25 -32.83 -5.41
CA ASN A 484 -24.96 -31.62 -6.18
C ASN A 484 -25.18 -31.83 -7.69
N THR A 485 -24.81 -33.00 -8.23
CA THR A 485 -25.08 -33.32 -9.64
C THR A 485 -26.59 -33.35 -9.93
N LYS A 486 -27.39 -33.88 -8.99
CA LYS A 486 -28.84 -33.88 -9.11
C LYS A 486 -29.40 -32.45 -9.13
N SER A 487 -29.01 -31.63 -8.15
CA SER A 487 -29.42 -30.22 -8.07
C SER A 487 -29.01 -29.42 -9.31
N ILE A 488 -27.80 -29.62 -9.84
CA ILE A 488 -27.33 -28.98 -11.08
C ILE A 488 -28.22 -29.38 -12.26
N ASN A 489 -28.57 -30.66 -12.39
CA ASN A 489 -29.42 -31.13 -13.48
C ASN A 489 -30.85 -30.61 -13.38
N GLU A 490 -31.40 -30.50 -12.16
CA GLU A 490 -32.70 -29.89 -11.91
C GLU A 490 -32.70 -28.40 -12.30
N ALA A 491 -31.71 -27.64 -11.84
CA ALA A 491 -31.56 -26.22 -12.19
C ALA A 491 -31.36 -26.00 -13.70
N LYS A 492 -30.60 -26.87 -14.39
CA LYS A 492 -30.46 -26.81 -15.86
C LYS A 492 -31.79 -27.01 -16.57
N ARG A 493 -32.61 -27.98 -16.14
CA ARG A 493 -33.94 -28.22 -16.71
C ARG A 493 -34.87 -27.03 -16.51
N GLU A 494 -34.86 -26.42 -15.33
CA GLU A 494 -35.63 -25.19 -15.08
C GLU A 494 -35.17 -24.04 -15.95
N LEU A 495 -33.85 -23.86 -16.10
CA LEU A 495 -33.27 -22.83 -16.96
C LEU A 495 -33.72 -23.00 -18.42
N ASP A 496 -33.74 -24.23 -18.92
CA ASP A 496 -34.15 -24.52 -20.30
C ASP A 496 -35.64 -24.23 -20.51
N LYS A 497 -36.48 -24.59 -19.53
CA LYS A 497 -37.90 -24.26 -19.54
C LYS A 497 -38.13 -22.75 -19.61
N TYR A 498 -37.46 -21.97 -18.76
CA TYR A 498 -37.60 -20.51 -18.75
C TYR A 498 -37.07 -19.87 -20.06
N LYS A 499 -36.00 -20.40 -20.64
CA LYS A 499 -35.50 -19.94 -21.95
C LYS A 499 -36.51 -20.21 -23.08
N GLU A 500 -37.16 -21.36 -23.07
CA GLU A 500 -38.19 -21.70 -24.04
C GLU A 500 -39.41 -20.77 -23.92
N GLU A 501 -39.88 -20.52 -22.70
CA GLU A 501 -40.97 -19.57 -22.40
C GLU A 501 -40.63 -18.14 -22.85
N LEU A 502 -39.40 -17.69 -22.59
CA LEU A 502 -38.90 -16.39 -23.03
C LEU A 502 -38.84 -16.28 -24.56
N SER A 503 -38.38 -17.34 -25.25
CA SER A 503 -38.34 -17.41 -26.72
C SER A 503 -39.74 -17.32 -27.32
N LYS A 504 -40.71 -18.08 -26.77
CA LYS A 504 -42.13 -18.02 -27.18
C LYS A 504 -42.71 -16.62 -26.99
N THR A 505 -42.44 -16.00 -25.85
CA THR A 505 -42.93 -14.65 -25.52
C THR A 505 -42.32 -13.59 -26.45
N ARG A 506 -41.02 -13.66 -26.73
CA ARG A 506 -40.33 -12.77 -27.68
C ARG A 506 -40.87 -12.90 -29.11
N LYS A 507 -41.18 -14.13 -29.56
CA LYS A 507 -41.82 -14.36 -30.87
C LYS A 507 -43.20 -13.70 -30.93
N ARG A 508 -44.01 -13.83 -29.86
CA ARG A 508 -45.33 -13.20 -29.77
C ARG A 508 -45.30 -11.66 -29.70
N LEU A 509 -44.24 -11.07 -29.16
CA LEU A 509 -44.05 -9.61 -29.12
C LEU A 509 -43.57 -9.03 -30.46
N ARG A 510 -43.03 -9.88 -31.36
CA ARG A 510 -42.56 -9.48 -32.70
C ARG A 510 -43.58 -9.74 -33.80
N SER A 511 -44.53 -10.65 -33.58
CA SER A 511 -45.75 -10.85 -34.39
C SER A 511 -46.81 -9.84 -34.01
#